data_AF-A0A8J6E392-F1
#
_entry.id   AF-A0A8J6E392-F1
#
_cell.length_a   1.000
_cell.length_b   1.000
_cell.length_c   1.000
_cell.angle_alpha   90.00
_cell.angle_beta   90.00
_cell.angle_gamma   90.00
#
_symmetry.space_group_name_H-M   'P 1'
#
loop_
_entity.id
_entity.type
_entity.pdbx_description
1 polymer ?
#
loop_
_entity_poly.entity_id
_entity_poly.type
_entity_poly.pdbx_seq_one_letter_code
_entity_poly.pdbx_strand_id
1 'polypeptide(L)'
;QVRVDQLSPRWTSSLSIGVIGVSPERLNFPATAAAIKRSAWIFQRSAVLYNGAKIREGYGPNLDLCPEGTCVGLLLDSSGGLHLYINGLDQGVGAQDLPELCYVVVDLYGQCEQVSIVTGEAQGAESNAHEGHIPGEREKADMVDGVKESLCWLPPDPLALLSCEYLALCLRLKELLLLPDGYFMEDTKLCVCHCESCHKLRGDELYSKRGDPPREYAEPTGWCSFPLRLSPRLSCTQYKKWHMAYQGSSAGSVRRTLDRAELLPGSSCILASVPMKSDPQNGFPASEPNVLQSREVQSVVLSPTLRYAGLPDSCPKVQFRDPRSQRTFGAQVALQVCVRPGSYKMGPPSAGTSDFLDPRIPTSEVEWLTKEKGATILRALLVRLE
;
A
#
# COMPACT_ATOMS: atom_id res chain seq x y z
N GLN A 1 14.88 -17.83 -14.67
CA GLN A 1 14.60 -16.82 -13.63
C GLN A 1 15.91 -16.47 -12.92
N VAL A 2 16.05 -15.25 -12.41
CA VAL A 2 17.18 -14.83 -11.57
C VAL A 2 16.66 -14.28 -10.24
N ARG A 3 17.45 -14.42 -9.17
CA ARG A 3 17.20 -13.80 -7.88
C ARG A 3 18.22 -12.70 -7.64
N VAL A 4 17.77 -11.55 -7.17
CA VAL A 4 18.65 -10.47 -6.70
C VAL A 4 19.30 -10.92 -5.40
N ASP A 5 20.62 -11.05 -5.36
CA ASP A 5 21.30 -11.50 -4.14
C ASP A 5 21.91 -10.33 -3.37
N GLN A 6 22.40 -9.30 -4.06
CA GLN A 6 23.09 -8.17 -3.43
C GLN A 6 22.77 -6.85 -4.10
N LEU A 7 22.45 -5.84 -3.29
CA LEU A 7 22.21 -4.45 -3.67
C LEU A 7 23.16 -3.49 -2.92
N SER A 8 23.51 -2.40 -3.59
CA SER A 8 24.44 -1.39 -3.13
C SER A 8 23.72 -0.05 -3.00
N PRO A 9 23.60 0.50 -1.79
CA PRO A 9 22.89 1.77 -1.57
C PRO A 9 23.68 3.00 -2.08
N ARG A 10 24.89 2.80 -2.63
CA ARG A 10 25.77 3.86 -3.13
C ARG A 10 25.39 4.34 -4.53
N TRP A 11 24.59 3.56 -5.25
CA TRP A 11 24.21 3.83 -6.62
C TRP A 11 22.70 4.08 -6.73
N THR A 12 22.26 4.67 -7.84
CA THR A 12 20.85 4.80 -8.21
C THR A 12 20.58 3.98 -9.46
N SER A 13 19.31 3.70 -9.77
CA SER A 13 18.89 2.66 -10.73
C SER A 13 19.18 1.25 -10.18
N SER A 14 18.48 0.21 -10.64
CA SER A 14 18.84 -1.19 -10.35
C SER A 14 18.98 -1.97 -11.65
N LEU A 15 18.86 -3.29 -11.59
CA LEU A 15 19.04 -4.19 -12.72
C LEU A 15 18.06 -3.88 -13.87
N SER A 16 18.53 -4.15 -15.08
CA SER A 16 17.68 -4.32 -16.27
C SER A 16 17.73 -5.77 -16.70
N ILE A 17 16.61 -6.29 -17.21
CA ILE A 17 16.51 -7.68 -17.68
C ILE A 17 15.77 -7.71 -18.99
N GLY A 18 16.13 -8.61 -19.88
CA GLY A 18 15.47 -8.69 -21.17
C GLY A 18 15.94 -9.86 -21.99
N VAL A 19 15.61 -9.79 -23.28
CA VAL A 19 16.07 -10.76 -24.27
C VAL A 19 16.69 -10.07 -25.48
N ILE A 20 17.64 -10.76 -26.10
CA ILE A 20 18.20 -10.42 -27.40
C ILE A 20 17.91 -11.55 -28.40
N GLY A 21 17.52 -11.20 -29.62
CA GLY A 21 17.26 -12.15 -30.71
C GLY A 21 18.52 -12.54 -31.49
N VAL A 22 19.69 -12.02 -31.12
CA VAL A 22 20.98 -12.34 -31.73
C VAL A 22 21.84 -13.07 -30.71
N SER A 23 22.61 -14.08 -31.16
CA SER A 23 23.56 -14.78 -30.29
C SER A 23 24.49 -13.80 -29.56
N PRO A 24 24.67 -13.95 -28.23
CA PRO A 24 25.53 -13.07 -27.43
C PRO A 24 26.98 -13.11 -27.91
N GLU A 25 27.43 -14.22 -28.51
CA GLU A 25 28.79 -14.36 -29.08
C GLU A 25 29.04 -13.44 -30.29
N ARG A 26 27.98 -12.93 -30.91
CA ARG A 26 28.04 -12.04 -32.08
C ARG A 26 27.76 -10.57 -31.75
N LEU A 27 27.57 -10.26 -30.47
CA LEU A 27 27.17 -8.93 -30.02
C LEU A 27 28.33 -8.23 -29.31
N ASN A 28 28.58 -6.98 -29.68
CA ASN A 28 29.44 -6.09 -28.89
C ASN A 28 28.56 -5.40 -27.85
N PHE A 29 28.67 -5.82 -26.59
CA PHE A 29 27.86 -5.26 -25.53
C PHE A 29 28.24 -3.80 -25.26
N PRO A 30 27.27 -2.87 -25.29
CA PRO A 30 27.47 -1.49 -24.85
C PRO A 30 27.54 -1.42 -23.31
N ALA A 31 27.77 -0.22 -22.77
CA ALA A 31 27.90 -0.01 -21.33
C ALA A 31 26.65 -0.37 -20.51
N THR A 32 25.46 -0.36 -21.13
CA THR A 32 24.19 -0.74 -20.50
C THR A 32 23.30 -1.50 -21.48
N ALA A 33 22.46 -2.42 -21.00
CA ALA A 33 21.54 -3.18 -21.84
C ALA A 33 20.56 -2.28 -22.61
N ALA A 34 20.15 -1.16 -22.02
CA ALA A 34 19.31 -0.16 -22.66
C ALA A 34 19.94 0.44 -23.94
N ALA A 35 21.26 0.36 -24.12
CA ALA A 35 21.93 0.82 -25.32
C ALA A 35 22.07 -0.25 -26.42
N ILE A 36 21.56 -1.47 -26.21
CA ILE A 36 21.59 -2.52 -27.23
C ILE A 36 20.55 -2.19 -28.32
N LYS A 37 21.02 -2.03 -29.56
CA LYS A 37 20.18 -1.60 -30.71
C LYS A 37 19.90 -2.70 -31.75
N ARG A 38 20.18 -3.96 -31.42
CA ARG A 38 20.05 -5.09 -32.36
C ARG A 38 19.16 -6.18 -31.78
N SER A 39 17.88 -6.14 -32.15
CA SER A 39 16.85 -7.10 -31.73
C SER A 39 16.88 -7.33 -30.21
N ALA A 40 16.69 -6.26 -29.44
CA ALA A 40 16.77 -6.31 -27.98
C ALA A 40 15.51 -5.74 -27.34
N TRP A 41 14.91 -6.51 -26.44
CA TRP A 41 13.75 -6.12 -25.63
C TRP A 41 14.15 -6.12 -24.17
N ILE A 42 14.23 -4.94 -23.58
CA ILE A 42 14.78 -4.74 -22.23
C ILE A 42 13.72 -4.13 -21.32
N PHE A 43 13.44 -4.80 -20.21
CA PHE A 43 12.72 -4.26 -19.08
C PHE A 43 13.69 -3.48 -18.19
N GLN A 44 13.39 -2.21 -17.97
CA GLN A 44 14.16 -1.33 -17.11
C GLN A 44 13.19 -0.39 -16.40
N ARG A 45 13.33 -0.24 -15.08
CA ARG A 45 12.34 0.49 -14.25
C ARG A 45 10.93 -0.08 -14.44
N SER A 46 9.95 0.79 -14.67
CA SER A 46 8.58 0.45 -15.08
C SER A 46 8.38 0.64 -16.59
N ALA A 47 9.38 0.32 -17.41
CA ALA A 47 9.33 0.56 -18.85
C ALA A 47 9.87 -0.62 -19.65
N VAL A 48 9.42 -0.72 -20.90
CA VAL A 48 9.90 -1.68 -21.89
C VAL A 48 10.60 -0.91 -23.00
N LEU A 49 11.82 -1.32 -23.32
CA LEU A 49 12.63 -0.75 -24.38
C LEU A 49 12.78 -1.77 -25.51
N TYR A 50 12.70 -1.31 -26.75
CA TYR A 50 13.05 -2.07 -27.95
C TYR A 50 14.15 -1.36 -28.71
N ASN A 51 15.29 -2.04 -28.92
CA ASN A 51 16.48 -1.48 -29.56
C ASN A 51 16.93 -0.13 -28.97
N GLY A 52 16.79 0.00 -27.65
CA GLY A 52 17.10 1.19 -26.88
C GLY A 52 16.08 2.34 -26.95
N ALA A 53 15.00 2.19 -27.73
CA ALA A 53 13.87 3.11 -27.71
C ALA A 53 12.83 2.63 -26.70
N LYS A 54 12.33 3.53 -25.84
CA LYS A 54 11.22 3.20 -24.91
C LYS A 54 9.93 3.01 -25.72
N ILE A 55 9.35 1.81 -25.67
CA ILE A 55 8.09 1.47 -26.38
C ILE A 55 6.89 1.42 -25.44
N ARG A 56 7.11 1.25 -24.13
CA ARG A 56 6.06 1.24 -23.11
C ARG A 56 6.56 1.82 -21.81
N GLU A 57 5.68 2.52 -21.09
CA GLU A 57 5.91 3.08 -19.76
C GLU A 57 4.77 2.64 -18.82
N GLY A 58 5.03 2.63 -17.51
CA GLY A 58 4.10 2.11 -16.50
C GLY A 58 3.87 0.60 -16.59
N TYR A 59 4.79 -0.16 -17.20
CA TYR A 59 4.70 -1.62 -17.27
C TYR A 59 5.30 -2.25 -16.02
N GLY A 60 4.52 -3.12 -15.37
CA GLY A 60 4.95 -3.84 -14.18
C GLY A 60 5.38 -2.92 -13.03
N PRO A 61 5.98 -3.50 -11.98
CA PRO A 61 6.58 -2.72 -10.92
C PRO A 61 7.88 -2.06 -11.37
N ASN A 62 8.33 -1.06 -10.62
CA ASN A 62 9.62 -0.43 -10.90
C ASN A 62 10.75 -1.34 -10.43
N LEU A 63 11.51 -1.91 -11.37
CA LEU A 63 12.67 -2.77 -11.08
C LEU A 63 13.75 -2.09 -10.23
N ASP A 64 13.84 -0.75 -10.25
CA ASP A 64 14.76 0.01 -9.39
C ASP A 64 14.43 -0.14 -7.89
N LEU A 65 13.20 -0.59 -7.59
CA LEU A 65 12.66 -0.75 -6.25
C LEU A 65 12.64 -2.21 -5.78
N CYS A 66 13.20 -3.13 -6.56
CA CYS A 66 13.18 -4.55 -6.21
C CYS A 66 14.21 -4.87 -5.11
N PRO A 67 13.80 -5.44 -3.97
CA PRO A 67 14.71 -5.97 -2.94
C PRO A 67 15.75 -7.00 -3.38
N GLU A 68 16.79 -7.14 -2.54
CA GLU A 68 17.48 -8.44 -2.36
C GLU A 68 16.48 -9.54 -1.98
N GLY A 69 16.62 -10.71 -2.60
CA GLY A 69 15.69 -11.84 -2.53
C GLY A 69 14.60 -11.82 -3.59
N THR A 70 14.38 -10.71 -4.31
CA THR A 70 13.37 -10.65 -5.39
C THR A 70 13.74 -11.61 -6.50
N CYS A 71 12.79 -12.45 -6.92
CA CYS A 71 12.94 -13.32 -8.08
C CYS A 71 12.34 -12.66 -9.32
N VAL A 72 13.19 -12.36 -10.31
CA VAL A 72 12.80 -11.74 -11.59
C VAL A 72 12.90 -12.79 -12.70
N GLY A 73 11.80 -13.04 -13.39
CA GLY A 73 11.67 -14.04 -14.44
C GLY A 73 11.24 -13.44 -15.76
N LEU A 74 11.56 -14.14 -16.84
CA LEU A 74 11.05 -13.86 -18.17
C LEU A 74 10.38 -15.13 -18.69
N LEU A 75 9.27 -14.97 -19.42
CA LEU A 75 8.61 -16.03 -20.17
C LEU A 75 8.35 -15.50 -21.58
N LEU A 76 8.76 -16.27 -22.59
CA LEU A 76 8.34 -16.06 -23.97
C LEU A 76 7.23 -17.08 -24.26
N ASP A 77 6.02 -16.60 -24.49
CA ASP A 77 4.87 -17.45 -24.80
C ASP A 77 4.88 -17.92 -26.27
N SER A 78 3.98 -18.85 -26.60
CA SER A 78 3.87 -19.41 -27.96
C SER A 78 3.35 -18.42 -29.02
N SER A 79 2.84 -17.27 -28.61
CA SER A 79 2.38 -16.18 -29.50
C SER A 79 3.47 -15.13 -29.76
N GLY A 80 4.68 -15.31 -29.21
CA GLY A 80 5.76 -14.33 -29.29
C GLY A 80 5.61 -13.19 -28.28
N GLY A 81 4.76 -13.36 -27.27
CA GLY A 81 4.58 -12.44 -26.15
C GLY A 81 5.67 -12.63 -25.09
N LEU A 82 6.39 -11.57 -24.76
CA LEU A 82 7.40 -11.56 -23.69
C LEU A 82 6.78 -11.02 -22.41
N HIS A 83 6.74 -11.85 -21.38
CA HIS A 83 6.24 -11.55 -20.04
C HIS A 83 7.38 -11.34 -19.06
N LEU A 84 7.19 -10.42 -18.13
CA LEU A 84 7.99 -10.26 -16.93
C LEU A 84 7.29 -10.95 -15.75
N TYR A 85 8.02 -11.74 -14.99
CA TYR A 85 7.55 -12.38 -13.76
C TYR A 85 8.28 -11.78 -12.56
N ILE A 86 7.56 -11.43 -11.51
CA ILE A 86 8.13 -10.94 -10.26
C ILE A 86 7.62 -11.81 -9.12
N ASN A 87 8.54 -12.47 -8.41
CA ASN A 87 8.23 -13.44 -7.34
C ASN A 87 7.20 -14.50 -7.77
N GLY A 88 7.25 -14.93 -9.03
CA GLY A 88 6.33 -15.91 -9.61
C GLY A 88 5.02 -15.33 -10.14
N LEU A 89 4.76 -14.03 -9.98
CA LEU A 89 3.57 -13.36 -10.51
C LEU A 89 3.82 -12.77 -11.89
N ASP A 90 3.02 -13.18 -12.87
CA ASP A 90 3.02 -12.62 -14.22
C ASP A 90 2.57 -11.15 -14.21
N GLN A 91 3.37 -10.27 -14.80
CA GLN A 91 3.07 -8.84 -14.98
C GLN A 91 2.35 -8.55 -16.31
N GLY A 92 1.99 -9.59 -17.05
CA GLY A 92 1.35 -9.56 -18.36
C GLY A 92 2.34 -9.36 -19.50
N VAL A 93 1.84 -9.34 -20.74
CA VAL A 93 2.66 -9.17 -21.94
C VAL A 93 3.31 -7.79 -21.95
N GLY A 94 4.65 -7.74 -21.94
CA GLY A 94 5.45 -6.52 -21.99
C GLY A 94 5.84 -6.10 -23.41
N ALA A 95 6.14 -7.07 -24.27
CA ALA A 95 6.41 -6.89 -25.70
C ALA A 95 5.82 -8.07 -26.50
N GLN A 96 5.57 -7.84 -27.79
CA GLN A 96 4.99 -8.83 -28.72
C GLN A 96 5.88 -8.98 -29.95
N ASP A 97 5.58 -10.00 -30.77
CA ASP A 97 6.24 -10.29 -32.04
C ASP A 97 7.74 -10.63 -31.89
N LEU A 98 8.11 -11.31 -30.80
CA LEU A 98 9.47 -11.77 -30.57
C LEU A 98 9.80 -13.05 -31.36
N PRO A 99 11.07 -13.22 -31.79
CA PRO A 99 11.51 -14.46 -32.42
C PRO A 99 11.54 -15.62 -31.42
N GLU A 100 11.31 -16.85 -31.91
CA GLU A 100 11.28 -18.07 -31.08
C GLU A 100 12.60 -18.31 -30.32
N LEU A 101 13.73 -18.02 -30.97
CA LEU A 101 15.04 -18.13 -30.33
C LEU A 101 15.51 -16.78 -29.80
N CYS A 102 15.52 -16.68 -28.47
CA CYS A 102 15.97 -15.52 -27.74
C CYS A 102 17.03 -15.91 -26.69
N TYR A 103 17.92 -14.99 -26.37
CA TYR A 103 18.91 -15.14 -25.30
C TYR A 103 18.62 -14.13 -24.20
N VAL A 104 18.63 -14.58 -22.95
CA VAL A 104 18.40 -13.70 -21.80
C VAL A 104 19.62 -12.80 -21.59
N VAL A 105 19.38 -11.52 -21.36
CA VAL A 105 20.38 -10.55 -20.90
C VAL A 105 19.96 -10.00 -19.55
N VAL A 106 20.91 -9.94 -18.62
CA VAL A 106 20.76 -9.28 -17.32
C VAL A 106 21.89 -8.26 -17.21
N ASP A 107 21.51 -7.01 -16.99
CA ASP A 107 22.43 -5.90 -16.77
C ASP A 107 22.34 -5.46 -15.32
N LEU A 108 23.47 -5.54 -14.62
CA LEU A 108 23.61 -5.22 -13.20
C LEU A 108 24.01 -3.74 -12.99
N TYR A 109 23.82 -2.88 -13.98
CA TYR A 109 24.09 -1.46 -13.85
C TYR A 109 23.25 -0.80 -12.74
N GLY A 110 23.89 -0.12 -11.78
CA GLY A 110 23.23 0.61 -10.70
C GLY A 110 23.40 -0.07 -9.34
N GLN A 111 22.31 -0.21 -8.59
CA GLN A 111 22.31 -0.78 -7.25
C GLN A 111 22.60 -2.28 -7.23
N CYS A 112 22.23 -3.04 -8.27
CA CYS A 112 22.35 -4.49 -8.23
C CYS A 112 23.80 -4.94 -8.44
N GLU A 113 24.44 -5.56 -7.45
CA GLU A 113 25.83 -6.04 -7.56
C GLU A 113 25.89 -7.53 -7.94
N GLN A 114 24.89 -8.31 -7.53
CA GLN A 114 24.89 -9.75 -7.71
C GLN A 114 23.49 -10.31 -7.93
N VAL A 115 23.40 -11.28 -8.86
CA VAL A 115 22.23 -12.13 -9.05
C VAL A 115 22.64 -13.60 -9.16
N SER A 116 21.72 -14.49 -8.80
CA SER A 116 21.85 -15.94 -8.97
C SER A 116 20.78 -16.44 -9.93
N ILE A 117 21.15 -17.36 -10.81
CA ILE A 117 20.17 -18.10 -11.61
C ILE A 117 19.41 -19.03 -10.67
N VAL A 118 18.08 -18.92 -10.66
CA VAL A 118 17.23 -19.82 -9.88
C VAL A 118 17.00 -21.09 -10.68
N THR A 119 17.59 -22.19 -10.23
CA THR A 119 17.40 -23.53 -10.79
C THR A 119 16.38 -24.29 -9.94
N GLY A 120 15.14 -24.36 -10.42
CA GLY A 120 14.02 -25.06 -9.78
C GLY A 120 12.88 -25.20 -10.80
N GLU A 121 12.18 -26.33 -10.78
CA GLU A 121 11.20 -26.74 -11.79
C GLU A 121 10.25 -25.60 -12.16
N ALA A 122 10.20 -25.28 -13.45
CA ALA A 122 9.18 -24.42 -14.00
C ALA A 122 7.82 -25.03 -13.63
N GLN A 123 7.09 -24.42 -12.69
CA GLN A 123 5.66 -24.60 -12.60
C GLN A 123 5.04 -23.88 -13.80
N GLY A 124 5.21 -24.49 -14.97
CA GLY A 124 4.55 -24.12 -16.21
C GLY A 124 3.08 -24.47 -16.10
N ALA A 125 2.25 -23.48 -16.35
CA ALA A 125 0.83 -23.67 -16.61
C ALA A 125 0.65 -24.43 -17.92
N GLU A 126 0.04 -25.62 -17.87
CA GLU A 126 -0.79 -26.18 -18.94
C GLU A 126 -1.95 -27.01 -18.35
N SER A 127 -3.05 -27.06 -19.10
CA SER A 127 -4.43 -27.33 -18.71
C SER A 127 -4.92 -28.78 -18.89
N ASN A 128 -5.82 -29.22 -17.99
CA ASN A 128 -6.92 -30.21 -18.09
C ASN A 128 -6.90 -31.35 -19.13
N ALA A 129 -7.00 -32.62 -18.66
CA ALA A 129 -7.98 -33.63 -19.13
C ALA A 129 -8.04 -34.87 -18.20
N HIS A 130 -9.19 -35.53 -18.21
CA HIS A 130 -9.77 -36.50 -17.27
C HIS A 130 -9.21 -37.96 -17.28
N GLU A 131 -9.71 -38.73 -16.29
CA GLU A 131 -9.67 -40.20 -16.05
C GLU A 131 -8.48 -40.70 -15.22
N GLY A 132 -8.61 -41.48 -14.13
CA GLY A 132 -9.71 -42.15 -13.45
C GLY A 132 -9.09 -43.23 -12.55
N HIS A 133 -9.80 -43.64 -11.49
CA HIS A 133 -9.53 -44.80 -10.60
C HIS A 133 -8.78 -44.55 -9.26
N ILE A 134 -9.53 -44.73 -8.16
CA ILE A 134 -9.08 -44.99 -6.78
C ILE A 134 -9.49 -46.46 -6.46
N PRO A 135 -8.90 -47.21 -5.50
CA PRO A 135 -9.30 -47.09 -4.09
C PRO A 135 -8.27 -47.48 -2.98
N GLY A 136 -8.44 -46.88 -1.80
CA GLY A 136 -8.08 -47.41 -0.46
C GLY A 136 -6.68 -47.03 0.05
N GLU A 137 -6.43 -46.59 1.29
CA GLU A 137 -7.16 -46.58 2.55
C GLU A 137 -6.56 -45.46 3.44
N ARG A 138 -7.40 -44.77 4.25
CA ARG A 138 -7.16 -44.42 5.67
C ARG A 138 -8.11 -43.31 6.15
N GLU A 139 -9.19 -43.78 6.76
CA GLU A 139 -9.69 -43.42 8.09
C GLU A 139 -9.48 -41.97 8.62
N LYS A 140 -10.61 -41.24 8.61
CA LYS A 140 -11.09 -40.19 9.53
C LYS A 140 -10.08 -39.22 10.17
N ALA A 141 -10.11 -37.98 9.69
CA ALA A 141 -9.90 -36.78 10.52
C ALA A 141 -11.20 -35.96 10.53
N ASP A 142 -11.63 -35.57 11.73
CA ASP A 142 -12.73 -34.64 11.97
C ASP A 142 -12.43 -33.27 11.32
N MET A 143 -13.44 -32.69 10.69
CA MET A 143 -13.39 -31.34 10.13
C MET A 143 -13.29 -30.31 11.26
N VAL A 144 -12.18 -29.56 11.31
CA VAL A 144 -12.12 -28.28 12.00
C VAL A 144 -11.97 -27.18 10.95
N ASP A 145 -12.94 -26.26 10.95
CA ASP A 145 -13.05 -25.12 10.05
C ASP A 145 -11.77 -24.27 10.01
N GLY A 146 -11.16 -24.22 8.83
CA GLY A 146 -11.15 -22.96 8.07
C GLY A 146 -10.57 -21.71 8.73
N VAL A 147 -9.35 -21.77 9.26
CA VAL A 147 -8.43 -20.62 9.25
C VAL A 147 -7.03 -21.13 8.89
N LYS A 148 -6.64 -21.01 7.62
CA LYS A 148 -5.26 -21.20 7.19
C LYS A 148 -4.45 -19.94 7.56
N GLU A 149 -4.22 -19.74 8.86
CA GLU A 149 -3.17 -18.83 9.33
C GLU A 149 -1.83 -19.50 9.01
N SER A 150 -1.28 -19.18 7.82
CA SER A 150 0.09 -19.53 7.47
C SER A 150 1.03 -18.69 8.33
N LEU A 151 1.37 -19.20 9.51
CA LEU A 151 2.37 -18.63 10.42
C LEU A 151 3.81 -18.92 9.97
N CYS A 152 4.07 -18.99 8.66
CA CYS A 152 5.41 -19.24 8.09
C CYS A 152 5.82 -18.25 7.01
N TRP A 153 5.23 -17.05 6.95
CA TRP A 153 5.68 -16.01 6.02
C TRP A 153 6.63 -15.06 6.74
N LEU A 154 7.94 -15.31 6.58
CA LEU A 154 8.92 -14.24 6.68
C LEU A 154 8.59 -13.21 5.58
N PRO A 155 8.41 -11.92 5.92
CA PRO A 155 8.33 -10.86 4.92
C PRO A 155 9.58 -10.95 4.02
N PRO A 156 9.49 -10.63 2.72
CA PRO A 156 10.67 -10.41 1.88
C PRO A 156 11.64 -9.45 2.60
N ASP A 157 12.95 -9.70 2.51
CA ASP A 157 13.98 -9.02 3.31
C ASP A 157 13.72 -7.50 3.41
N PRO A 158 13.49 -6.94 4.61
CA PRO A 158 12.94 -5.60 4.73
C PRO A 158 13.80 -4.42 4.25
N LEU A 159 15.04 -4.65 3.81
CA LEU A 159 15.82 -3.64 3.08
C LEU A 159 15.23 -3.37 1.68
N ALA A 160 14.41 -4.30 1.16
CA ALA A 160 13.45 -4.15 0.08
C ALA A 160 12.71 -2.82 -0.01
N LEU A 161 12.12 -2.43 1.12
CA LEU A 161 11.00 -1.51 1.18
C LEU A 161 11.50 -0.07 1.30
N LEU A 162 12.76 0.12 1.75
CA LEU A 162 13.43 1.42 1.81
C LEU A 162 13.87 1.95 0.43
N SER A 163 13.82 1.16 -0.63
CA SER A 163 14.14 1.62 -1.98
C SER A 163 13.04 2.52 -2.57
N CYS A 164 11.80 2.38 -2.11
CA CYS A 164 10.65 3.11 -2.66
C CYS A 164 10.78 4.62 -2.42
N GLU A 165 10.96 5.39 -3.50
CA GLU A 165 11.04 6.86 -3.42
C GLU A 165 9.81 7.49 -2.76
N TYR A 166 8.62 6.91 -3.00
CA TYR A 166 7.38 7.38 -2.38
C TYR A 166 7.36 7.14 -0.86
N LEU A 167 7.83 5.97 -0.41
CA LEU A 167 7.99 5.70 1.02
C LEU A 167 9.01 6.64 1.65
N ALA A 168 10.15 6.85 0.98
CA ALA A 168 11.17 7.78 1.44
C ALA A 168 10.63 9.21 1.56
N LEU A 169 9.78 9.64 0.61
CA LEU A 169 9.13 10.96 0.65
C LEU A 169 8.13 11.05 1.81
N CYS A 170 7.29 10.03 2.03
CA CYS A 170 6.34 9.97 3.14
C CYS A 170 7.05 9.90 4.51
N LEU A 171 8.18 9.19 4.61
CA LEU A 171 9.04 9.19 5.80
C LEU A 171 9.54 10.59 6.14
N ARG A 172 10.00 11.35 5.13
CA ARG A 172 10.44 12.75 5.37
C ARG A 172 9.30 13.64 5.86
N LEU A 173 8.07 13.45 5.35
CA LEU A 173 6.92 14.13 5.93
C LEU A 173 6.70 13.71 7.39
N LYS A 174 6.72 12.40 7.69
CA LYS A 174 6.55 11.89 9.07
C LYS A 174 7.54 12.56 10.02
N GLU A 175 8.81 12.69 9.64
CA GLU A 175 9.82 13.37 10.48
C GLU A 175 9.48 14.84 10.75
N LEU A 176 8.88 15.53 9.77
CA LEU A 176 8.45 16.93 9.91
C LEU A 176 7.15 17.10 10.70
N LEU A 177 6.41 16.02 10.98
CA LEU A 177 5.31 16.07 11.94
C LEU A 177 5.81 16.22 13.40
N LEU A 178 7.12 16.07 13.63
CA LEU A 178 7.77 16.21 14.93
C LEU A 178 7.11 15.34 16.01
N LEU A 179 6.73 14.13 15.61
CA LEU A 179 6.17 13.11 16.48
C LEU A 179 7.32 12.33 17.13
N PRO A 180 7.39 12.21 18.46
CA PRO A 180 8.35 11.37 19.15
C PRO A 180 8.42 9.94 18.59
N ASP A 181 9.64 9.42 18.41
CA ASP A 181 9.87 8.04 17.95
C ASP A 181 9.25 7.00 18.88
N GLY A 182 9.07 7.33 20.16
CA GLY A 182 8.39 6.48 21.13
C GLY A 182 6.95 6.10 20.78
N TYR A 183 6.30 6.81 19.86
CA TYR A 183 4.99 6.42 19.33
C TYR A 183 5.05 5.29 18.31
N PHE A 184 6.19 5.09 17.66
CA PHE A 184 6.34 4.17 16.54
C PHE A 184 7.11 2.92 16.94
N MET A 185 6.83 1.82 16.25
CA MET A 185 7.66 0.63 16.37
C MET A 185 9.07 0.96 15.87
N GLU A 186 10.10 0.54 16.62
CA GLU A 186 11.51 0.83 16.29
C GLU A 186 11.96 0.19 14.98
N ASP A 187 11.32 -0.93 14.61
CA ASP A 187 11.64 -1.65 13.39
C ASP A 187 11.02 -0.97 12.16
N THR A 188 11.80 -0.10 11.52
CA THR A 188 11.41 0.64 10.30
C THR A 188 11.02 -0.30 9.15
N LYS A 189 11.46 -1.55 9.21
CA LYS A 189 11.09 -2.67 8.34
C LYS A 189 9.59 -2.98 8.33
N LEU A 190 8.88 -2.58 9.38
CA LEU A 190 7.44 -2.74 9.50
C LEU A 190 6.65 -1.64 8.78
N CYS A 191 7.32 -0.61 8.25
CA CYS A 191 6.66 0.43 7.45
C CYS A 191 6.25 -0.14 6.09
N VAL A 192 5.00 0.07 5.69
CA VAL A 192 4.46 -0.49 4.44
C VAL A 192 4.05 0.63 3.50
N CYS A 193 4.61 0.63 2.30
CA CYS A 193 4.19 1.52 1.21
C CYS A 193 3.07 0.87 0.40
N HIS A 194 1.93 1.53 0.26
CA HIS A 194 0.81 1.05 -0.55
C HIS A 194 0.67 1.84 -1.85
N CYS A 195 1.74 2.45 -2.37
CA CYS A 195 1.73 2.99 -3.73
C CYS A 195 1.48 1.87 -4.75
N GLU A 196 1.01 2.23 -5.95
CA GLU A 196 0.65 1.27 -6.99
C GLU A 196 1.77 0.25 -7.26
N SER A 197 3.01 0.71 -7.39
CA SER A 197 4.16 -0.16 -7.65
C SER A 197 4.43 -1.13 -6.50
N CYS A 198 4.43 -0.66 -5.25
CA CYS A 198 4.70 -1.50 -4.08
C CYS A 198 3.57 -2.49 -3.81
N HIS A 199 2.32 -2.08 -4.05
CA HIS A 199 1.14 -2.95 -3.94
C HIS A 199 1.21 -4.10 -4.96
N LYS A 200 1.52 -3.79 -6.23
CA LYS A 200 1.76 -4.81 -7.28
C LYS A 200 2.95 -5.71 -6.98
N LEU A 201 4.06 -5.15 -6.47
CA LEU A 201 5.26 -5.92 -6.11
C LEU A 201 4.98 -7.00 -5.07
N ARG A 202 4.11 -6.70 -4.10
CA ARG A 202 3.73 -7.65 -3.06
C ARG A 202 2.63 -8.62 -3.50
N GLY A 203 1.91 -8.30 -4.58
CA GLY A 203 0.73 -9.06 -5.00
C GLY A 203 -0.43 -8.95 -4.01
N ASP A 204 -0.53 -7.81 -3.32
CA ASP A 204 -1.58 -7.57 -2.33
C ASP A 204 -2.96 -7.49 -3.02
N GLU A 205 -4.01 -7.97 -2.35
CA GLU A 205 -5.39 -7.68 -2.78
C GLU A 205 -5.76 -6.22 -2.42
N LEU A 206 -6.78 -5.67 -3.10
CA LEU A 206 -7.29 -4.32 -2.78
C LEU A 206 -8.23 -4.28 -1.57
N TYR A 207 -8.76 -5.44 -1.17
CA TYR A 207 -9.71 -5.58 -0.07
C TYR A 207 -9.34 -6.81 0.75
N SER A 208 -9.49 -6.69 2.07
CA SER A 208 -9.16 -7.73 3.01
C SER A 208 -10.31 -7.90 4.00
N LYS A 209 -10.39 -9.06 4.64
CA LYS A 209 -11.37 -9.31 5.72
C LYS A 209 -10.65 -9.45 7.05
N ARG A 210 -11.17 -8.82 8.10
CA ARG A 210 -10.67 -8.94 9.47
C ARG A 210 -11.81 -8.92 10.47
N GLY A 211 -11.59 -9.58 11.59
CA GLY A 211 -12.44 -9.52 12.77
C GLY A 211 -13.38 -10.72 12.91
N ASP A 212 -14.15 -10.73 13.98
CA ASP A 212 -15.09 -11.79 14.32
C ASP A 212 -16.44 -11.17 14.72
N PRO A 213 -17.49 -11.23 13.86
CA PRO A 213 -17.49 -11.87 12.54
C PRO A 213 -16.58 -11.15 11.53
N PRO A 214 -16.03 -11.84 10.50
CA PRO A 214 -15.18 -11.21 9.50
C PRO A 214 -15.89 -10.09 8.75
N ARG A 215 -15.25 -8.92 8.68
CA ARG A 215 -15.76 -7.76 7.95
C ARG A 215 -14.71 -7.27 6.95
N GLU A 216 -15.18 -6.94 5.77
CA GLU A 216 -14.34 -6.46 4.67
C GLU A 216 -13.96 -4.98 4.88
N TYR A 217 -12.74 -4.64 4.48
CA TYR A 217 -12.22 -3.28 4.46
C TYR A 217 -11.30 -3.10 3.25
N ALA A 218 -11.16 -1.86 2.76
CA ALA A 218 -10.27 -1.54 1.66
C ALA A 218 -8.84 -1.37 2.19
N GLU A 219 -7.86 -1.96 1.51
CA GLU A 219 -6.45 -1.70 1.79
C GLU A 219 -6.11 -0.23 1.48
N PRO A 220 -5.14 0.38 2.18
CA PRO A 220 -4.90 1.81 2.11
C PRO A 220 -4.08 2.22 0.87
N THR A 221 -4.54 1.85 -0.33
CA THR A 221 -3.87 2.10 -1.61
C THR A 221 -3.56 3.60 -1.79
N GLY A 222 -2.32 3.91 -2.14
CA GLY A 222 -1.79 5.27 -2.26
C GLY A 222 -1.28 5.87 -0.95
N TRP A 223 -1.27 5.15 0.16
CA TRP A 223 -0.76 5.63 1.45
C TRP A 223 0.50 4.88 1.89
N CYS A 224 1.28 5.47 2.79
CA CYS A 224 2.32 4.78 3.54
C CYS A 224 1.88 4.58 4.98
N SER A 225 2.07 3.38 5.52
CA SER A 225 1.70 2.99 6.86
C SER A 225 2.92 2.92 7.77
N PHE A 226 2.86 3.65 8.88
CA PHE A 226 3.88 3.72 9.92
C PHE A 226 3.32 3.13 11.22
N PRO A 227 3.70 1.89 11.58
CA PRO A 227 3.13 1.19 12.73
C PRO A 227 3.38 1.91 14.05
N LEU A 228 2.32 2.00 14.85
CA LEU A 228 2.37 2.60 16.19
C LEU A 228 2.65 1.52 17.24
N ARG A 229 3.33 1.89 18.32
CA ARG A 229 3.48 1.02 19.49
C ARG A 229 2.12 0.89 20.16
N LEU A 230 1.69 -0.34 20.36
CA LEU A 230 0.50 -0.63 21.14
C LEU A 230 0.78 -0.35 22.63
N SER A 231 -0.19 0.26 23.31
CA SER A 231 -0.10 0.45 24.76
C SER A 231 0.00 -0.91 25.46
N PRO A 232 0.95 -1.11 26.41
CA PRO A 232 1.11 -2.36 27.14
C PRO A 232 -0.13 -2.79 27.95
N ARG A 233 -1.06 -1.86 28.19
CA ARG A 233 -2.31 -2.09 28.93
C ARG A 233 -3.36 -2.88 28.15
N LEU A 234 -3.16 -3.07 26.84
CA LEU A 234 -4.06 -3.82 25.97
C LEU A 234 -3.65 -5.29 25.96
N SER A 235 -4.59 -6.19 26.30
CA SER A 235 -4.34 -7.63 26.18
C SER A 235 -4.13 -7.99 24.69
N CYS A 236 -2.96 -8.56 24.37
CA CYS A 236 -2.46 -8.70 22.99
C CYS A 236 -3.31 -9.64 22.10
N THR A 237 -4.21 -10.43 22.67
CA THR A 237 -4.93 -11.48 21.93
C THR A 237 -6.33 -11.06 21.45
N GLN A 238 -7.00 -10.12 22.12
CA GLN A 238 -8.41 -9.82 21.85
C GLN A 238 -8.62 -8.93 20.61
N TYR A 239 -7.67 -8.05 20.28
CA TYR A 239 -7.81 -7.12 19.15
C TYR A 239 -7.61 -7.77 17.78
N LYS A 240 -7.09 -9.00 17.71
CA LYS A 240 -7.03 -9.77 16.45
C LYS A 240 -8.43 -10.04 15.89
N LYS A 241 -9.42 -10.12 16.78
CA LYS A 241 -10.84 -10.27 16.45
C LYS A 241 -11.55 -8.94 16.13
N TRP A 242 -10.85 -7.80 16.17
CA TRP A 242 -11.46 -6.49 15.93
C TRP A 242 -11.44 -6.12 14.45
N HIS A 243 -12.43 -5.34 14.03
CA HIS A 243 -12.58 -4.87 12.65
C HIS A 243 -11.55 -3.79 12.31
N MET A 244 -11.13 -3.69 11.05
CA MET A 244 -10.28 -2.58 10.59
C MET A 244 -11.12 -1.39 10.15
N ALA A 245 -10.66 -0.20 10.50
CA ALA A 245 -11.20 1.05 10.00
C ALA A 245 -10.11 2.13 9.91
N TYR A 246 -10.48 3.26 9.35
CA TYR A 246 -9.64 4.43 9.15
C TYR A 246 -10.34 5.68 9.68
N GLN A 247 -9.53 6.62 10.15
CA GLN A 247 -9.97 7.95 10.53
C GLN A 247 -9.09 9.00 9.85
N GLY A 248 -9.70 9.92 9.11
CA GLY A 248 -9.02 11.13 8.65
C GLY A 248 -8.58 12.00 9.83
N SER A 249 -7.42 12.64 9.72
CA SER A 249 -6.93 13.56 10.74
C SER A 249 -6.29 14.80 10.10
N SER A 250 -6.24 15.90 10.85
CA SER A 250 -5.35 17.00 10.52
C SER A 250 -3.96 16.75 11.12
N ALA A 251 -2.92 17.22 10.44
CA ALA A 251 -1.52 17.11 10.90
C ALA A 251 -1.34 17.64 12.34
N GLY A 252 -2.01 18.76 12.68
CA GLY A 252 -1.94 19.36 14.02
C GLY A 252 -2.64 18.56 15.13
N SER A 253 -3.53 17.61 14.80
CA SER A 253 -4.29 16.84 15.79
C SER A 253 -3.69 15.45 16.07
N VAL A 254 -2.78 14.97 15.21
CA VAL A 254 -2.19 13.63 15.33
C VAL A 254 -1.49 13.45 16.67
N ARG A 255 -0.61 14.39 17.05
CA ARG A 255 0.13 14.30 18.33
C ARG A 255 -0.80 14.17 19.53
N ARG A 256 -1.83 15.02 19.62
CA ARG A 256 -2.82 14.98 20.72
C ARG A 256 -3.54 13.62 20.79
N THR A 257 -3.83 13.03 19.64
CA THR A 257 -4.48 11.72 19.53
C THR A 257 -3.54 10.60 20.01
N LEU A 258 -2.27 10.66 19.61
CA LEU A 258 -1.23 9.70 20.04
C LEU A 258 -0.90 9.82 21.53
N ASP A 259 -0.79 11.04 22.06
CA ASP A 259 -0.53 11.31 23.49
C ASP A 259 -1.58 10.63 24.40
N ARG A 260 -2.83 10.57 23.93
CA ARG A 260 -3.96 9.97 24.66
C ARG A 260 -4.19 8.50 24.34
N ALA A 261 -3.61 8.01 23.24
CA ALA A 261 -3.91 6.71 22.66
C ALA A 261 -5.42 6.48 22.42
N GLU A 262 -6.20 7.53 22.22
CA GLU A 262 -7.65 7.51 22.07
C GLU A 262 -8.07 8.48 20.96
N LEU A 263 -9.03 8.06 20.14
CA LEU A 263 -9.58 8.91 19.08
C LEU A 263 -10.47 9.99 19.67
N LEU A 264 -10.20 11.23 19.28
CA LEU A 264 -10.96 12.37 19.75
C LEU A 264 -12.13 12.65 18.79
N PRO A 265 -13.33 12.91 19.31
CA PRO A 265 -14.46 13.42 18.53
C PRO A 265 -14.08 14.71 17.81
N GLY A 266 -14.70 14.94 16.64
CA GLY A 266 -14.50 16.06 15.70
C GLY A 266 -13.66 17.21 16.25
N SER A 267 -12.40 17.29 15.79
CA SER A 267 -11.55 18.44 16.08
C SER A 267 -12.00 19.63 15.26
N SER A 268 -13.06 20.33 15.69
CA SER A 268 -13.17 21.74 15.35
C SER A 268 -11.97 22.42 16.02
N CYS A 269 -11.01 22.86 15.22
CA CYS A 269 -9.97 23.75 15.73
C CYS A 269 -10.68 24.94 16.38
N ILE A 270 -10.40 25.21 17.65
CA ILE A 270 -10.85 26.42 18.36
C ILE A 270 -10.42 27.72 17.65
N LEU A 271 -9.49 27.61 16.69
CA LEU A 271 -8.96 28.68 15.84
C LEU A 271 -9.56 28.72 14.43
N ALA A 272 -10.43 27.76 14.07
CA ALA A 272 -11.19 27.83 12.82
C ALA A 272 -12.40 28.74 13.05
N SER A 273 -12.16 30.05 13.07
CA SER A 273 -13.23 31.03 12.89
C SER A 273 -13.81 30.84 11.49
N VAL A 274 -15.02 30.29 11.42
CA VAL A 274 -15.85 30.45 10.22
C VAL A 274 -16.01 31.97 10.03
N PRO A 275 -15.72 32.55 8.86
CA PRO A 275 -16.02 33.95 8.62
C PRO A 275 -17.54 34.12 8.77
N MET A 276 -17.97 34.87 9.77
CA MET A 276 -19.36 35.30 9.85
C MET A 276 -19.67 36.04 8.55
N LYS A 277 -20.60 35.50 7.75
CA LYS A 277 -21.23 36.28 6.68
C LYS A 277 -21.89 37.48 7.35
N SER A 278 -21.28 38.65 7.22
CA SER A 278 -21.89 39.91 7.58
C SER A 278 -22.97 40.23 6.55
N ASP A 279 -24.23 40.17 6.95
CA ASP A 279 -25.31 40.86 6.26
C ASP A 279 -25.73 42.06 7.12
N PRO A 280 -25.65 43.30 6.63
CA PRO A 280 -25.94 44.47 7.44
C PRO A 280 -27.42 44.82 7.31
N GLN A 281 -28.24 44.47 8.32
CA GLN A 281 -29.47 45.20 8.59
C GLN A 281 -30.07 44.93 9.98
N ASN A 282 -30.02 45.98 10.81
CA ASN A 282 -30.94 46.40 11.88
C ASN A 282 -31.61 45.37 12.81
N GLY A 283 -31.36 45.56 14.11
CA GLY A 283 -32.35 45.33 15.17
C GLY A 283 -31.77 44.61 16.40
N PHE A 284 -31.55 45.33 17.50
CA PHE A 284 -31.48 44.69 18.82
C PHE A 284 -32.85 44.09 19.16
N PRO A 285 -32.89 42.86 19.71
CA PRO A 285 -33.50 42.77 21.04
C PRO A 285 -32.79 41.80 22.01
N ALA A 286 -32.88 42.21 23.28
CA ALA A 286 -32.98 41.46 24.54
C ALA A 286 -32.29 40.09 24.69
N SER A 287 -31.38 40.07 25.67
CA SER A 287 -30.86 38.90 26.38
C SER A 287 -31.96 38.11 27.10
N GLU A 288 -32.15 36.84 26.74
CA GLU A 288 -32.86 35.82 27.52
C GLU A 288 -32.04 34.52 27.52
N PRO A 289 -32.13 33.70 28.59
CA PRO A 289 -30.99 32.97 29.14
C PRO A 289 -30.85 31.52 28.63
N ASN A 290 -29.60 31.05 28.58
CA ASN A 290 -29.19 29.64 28.67
C ASN A 290 -30.08 28.62 27.96
N VAL A 291 -30.06 28.61 26.62
CA VAL A 291 -30.25 27.35 25.90
C VAL A 291 -29.01 26.51 26.21
N LEU A 292 -29.15 25.56 27.14
CA LEU A 292 -28.20 24.47 27.34
C LEU A 292 -27.78 23.96 25.97
N GLN A 293 -26.52 24.19 25.58
CA GLN A 293 -25.90 23.50 24.47
C GLN A 293 -26.18 22.02 24.68
N SER A 294 -27.06 21.48 23.84
CA SER A 294 -27.34 20.06 23.72
C SER A 294 -26.00 19.35 23.84
N ARG A 295 -25.84 18.49 24.85
CA ARG A 295 -24.63 17.67 25.03
C ARG A 295 -24.37 16.93 23.72
N GLU A 296 -23.59 17.52 22.82
CA GLU A 296 -23.19 16.89 21.58
C GLU A 296 -22.44 15.64 21.99
N VAL A 297 -23.07 14.50 21.70
CA VAL A 297 -22.54 13.21 22.10
C VAL A 297 -21.27 13.02 21.29
N GLN A 298 -20.14 13.22 21.96
CA GLN A 298 -18.77 13.01 21.49
C GLN A 298 -18.60 11.63 20.82
N SER A 299 -18.97 11.51 19.54
CA SER A 299 -18.80 10.30 18.74
C SER A 299 -17.64 10.43 17.79
N VAL A 300 -16.92 9.33 17.60
CA VAL A 300 -15.85 9.22 16.61
C VAL A 300 -16.43 8.64 15.33
N VAL A 301 -16.10 9.27 14.21
CA VAL A 301 -16.47 8.83 12.86
C VAL A 301 -15.31 8.05 12.26
N LEU A 302 -15.58 6.86 11.77
CA LEU A 302 -14.63 5.93 11.17
C LEU A 302 -15.16 5.41 9.82
N SER A 303 -14.31 4.78 9.03
CA SER A 303 -14.73 4.13 7.79
C SER A 303 -13.87 2.91 7.47
N PRO A 304 -14.43 1.86 6.83
CA PRO A 304 -13.64 0.74 6.32
C PRO A 304 -12.82 1.09 5.06
N THR A 305 -12.89 2.32 4.56
CA THR A 305 -12.14 2.75 3.36
C THR A 305 -11.60 4.18 3.49
N LEU A 306 -10.34 4.37 3.10
CA LEU A 306 -9.72 5.70 3.02
C LEU A 306 -10.24 6.54 1.87
N ARG A 307 -10.97 5.96 0.92
CA ARG A 307 -11.66 6.76 -0.09
C ARG A 307 -12.71 7.68 0.56
N TYR A 308 -13.31 7.28 1.69
CA TYR A 308 -14.27 8.10 2.46
C TYR A 308 -13.58 8.79 3.64
N ALA A 309 -12.83 8.05 4.47
CA ALA A 309 -12.12 8.63 5.62
C ALA A 309 -11.01 9.61 5.22
N GLY A 310 -10.52 9.57 3.98
CA GLY A 310 -9.51 10.48 3.42
C GLY A 310 -10.08 11.67 2.64
N LEU A 311 -11.39 11.90 2.69
CA LEU A 311 -12.02 13.08 2.08
C LEU A 311 -11.50 14.37 2.74
N PRO A 312 -11.44 15.50 2.00
CA PRO A 312 -10.86 16.75 2.52
C PRO A 312 -11.50 17.27 3.82
N ASP A 313 -12.79 17.02 4.02
CA ASP A 313 -13.54 17.47 5.21
C ASP A 313 -13.07 16.79 6.50
N SER A 314 -12.76 15.50 6.43
CA SER A 314 -12.29 14.68 7.56
C SER A 314 -10.76 14.60 7.62
N CYS A 315 -10.08 14.78 6.48
CA CYS A 315 -8.65 14.62 6.31
C CYS A 315 -8.08 15.80 5.50
N PRO A 316 -7.96 17.00 6.10
CA PRO A 316 -7.57 18.20 5.38
C PRO A 316 -6.15 18.09 4.79
N LYS A 317 -5.98 18.60 3.57
CA LYS A 317 -4.68 18.68 2.89
C LYS A 317 -3.84 19.81 3.49
N VAL A 318 -2.57 19.55 3.73
CA VAL A 318 -1.56 20.57 4.11
C VAL A 318 -0.47 20.61 3.05
N GLN A 319 0.13 21.77 2.82
CA GLN A 319 1.26 21.86 1.88
C GLN A 319 2.53 21.34 2.54
N PHE A 320 3.21 20.43 1.87
CA PHE A 320 4.50 19.88 2.27
C PHE A 320 5.55 20.22 1.23
N ARG A 321 6.63 20.90 1.64
CA ARG A 321 7.80 21.13 0.79
C ARG A 321 8.89 20.13 1.15
N ASP A 322 9.23 19.25 0.23
CA ASP A 322 10.25 18.24 0.45
C ASP A 322 11.63 18.90 0.63
N PRO A 323 12.32 18.72 1.77
CA PRO A 323 13.63 19.33 1.99
C PRO A 323 14.68 18.85 0.97
N ARG A 324 14.53 17.63 0.43
CA ARG A 324 15.51 17.06 -0.52
C ARG A 324 15.29 17.56 -1.95
N SER A 325 14.07 17.42 -2.48
CA SER A 325 13.77 17.80 -3.87
C SER A 325 13.32 19.26 -4.05
N GLN A 326 13.00 19.96 -2.96
CA GLN A 326 12.42 21.30 -2.96
C GLN A 326 11.04 21.41 -3.64
N ARG A 327 10.44 20.29 -4.04
CA ARG A 327 9.09 20.21 -4.61
C ARG A 327 8.04 20.31 -3.52
N THR A 328 6.90 20.91 -3.86
CA THR A 328 5.74 21.02 -2.97
C THR A 328 4.70 19.97 -3.35
N PHE A 329 4.12 19.34 -2.33
CA PHE A 329 3.11 18.28 -2.42
C PHE A 329 1.92 18.63 -1.54
N GLY A 330 0.74 18.12 -1.90
CA GLY A 330 -0.42 18.08 -1.02
C GLY A 330 -0.28 16.88 -0.08
N ALA A 331 -0.29 17.10 1.23
CA ALA A 331 -0.09 16.07 2.23
C ALA A 331 -1.33 15.84 3.08
N GLN A 332 -1.63 14.57 3.36
CA GLN A 332 -2.73 14.14 4.21
C GLN A 332 -2.25 13.09 5.20
N VAL A 333 -2.90 13.08 6.36
CA VAL A 333 -2.61 12.12 7.42
C VAL A 333 -3.90 11.47 7.92
N ALA A 334 -3.86 10.17 8.13
CA ALA A 334 -4.96 9.40 8.67
C ALA A 334 -4.45 8.41 9.71
N LEU A 335 -5.36 7.83 10.49
CA LEU A 335 -5.04 6.81 11.47
C LEU A 335 -5.70 5.50 11.03
N GLN A 336 -4.91 4.43 11.05
CA GLN A 336 -5.40 3.07 10.92
C GLN A 336 -5.79 2.55 12.30
N VAL A 337 -7.01 2.02 12.42
CA VAL A 337 -7.67 1.77 13.71
C VAL A 337 -8.27 0.37 13.70
N CYS A 338 -8.12 -0.37 14.81
CA CYS A 338 -8.97 -1.52 15.09
C CYS A 338 -10.17 -1.09 15.94
N VAL A 339 -11.37 -1.52 15.56
CA VAL A 339 -12.64 -1.17 16.23
C VAL A 339 -13.32 -2.44 16.74
N ARG A 340 -13.79 -2.41 17.99
CA ARG A 340 -14.44 -3.56 18.60
C ARG A 340 -15.76 -3.90 17.88
N PRO A 341 -15.99 -5.15 17.49
CA PRO A 341 -17.27 -5.57 16.93
C PRO A 341 -18.41 -5.28 17.93
N GLY A 342 -19.51 -4.69 17.44
CA GLY A 342 -20.67 -4.32 18.25
C GLY A 342 -20.58 -2.96 18.96
N SER A 343 -19.43 -2.29 18.94
CA SER A 343 -19.26 -0.97 19.59
C SER A 343 -19.56 0.22 18.67
N TYR A 344 -19.94 -0.02 17.42
CA TYR A 344 -20.20 1.02 16.42
C TYR A 344 -21.49 0.77 15.65
N LYS A 345 -22.09 1.84 15.13
CA LYS A 345 -23.23 1.80 14.22
C LYS A 345 -22.79 2.21 12.83
N MET A 346 -23.25 1.48 11.82
CA MET A 346 -22.99 1.79 10.42
C MET A 346 -24.10 2.64 9.86
N GLY A 347 -23.77 3.49 8.91
CA GLY A 347 -24.73 4.30 8.20
C GLY A 347 -24.19 4.90 6.91
N PRO A 348 -25.07 5.60 6.17
CA PRO A 348 -24.67 6.40 5.04
C PRO A 348 -23.79 7.59 5.46
N PRO A 349 -23.08 8.23 4.52
CA PRO A 349 -22.35 9.46 4.78
C PRO A 349 -23.21 10.53 5.45
N SER A 350 -22.72 11.11 6.55
CA SER A 350 -23.37 12.26 7.19
C SER A 350 -23.16 13.57 6.41
N ALA A 351 -22.08 13.66 5.63
CA ALA A 351 -21.85 14.74 4.67
C ALA A 351 -22.51 14.38 3.33
N GLY A 352 -23.23 15.32 2.71
CA GLY A 352 -23.90 15.14 1.41
C GLY A 352 -22.93 14.99 0.24
N THR A 353 -22.03 14.01 0.30
CA THR A 353 -20.96 13.78 -0.65
C THR A 353 -21.50 12.93 -1.79
N SER A 354 -21.91 13.57 -2.90
CA SER A 354 -22.44 12.88 -4.09
C SER A 354 -21.42 12.07 -4.88
N ASP A 355 -20.12 12.28 -4.64
CA ASP A 355 -19.07 11.84 -5.58
C ASP A 355 -18.16 10.72 -5.04
N PHE A 356 -18.47 10.18 -3.85
CA PHE A 356 -17.71 9.07 -3.29
C PHE A 356 -18.30 7.70 -3.72
N LEU A 357 -17.48 6.86 -4.35
CA LEU A 357 -17.85 5.49 -4.73
C LEU A 357 -16.72 4.50 -4.38
N ASP A 358 -17.02 3.54 -3.51
CA ASP A 358 -16.20 2.36 -3.30
C ASP A 358 -16.89 1.14 -3.97
N PRO A 359 -16.22 0.43 -4.90
CA PRO A 359 -16.83 -0.66 -5.65
C PRO A 359 -17.35 -1.84 -4.81
N ARG A 360 -16.76 -2.11 -3.64
CA ARG A 360 -17.16 -3.26 -2.79
C ARG A 360 -17.83 -2.85 -1.49
N ILE A 361 -17.53 -1.67 -0.96
CA ILE A 361 -18.12 -1.21 0.30
C ILE A 361 -19.39 -0.41 0.00
N PRO A 362 -20.58 -0.88 0.44
CA PRO A 362 -21.84 -0.19 0.19
C PRO A 362 -21.88 1.19 0.85
N THR A 363 -22.43 2.18 0.15
CA THR A 363 -22.61 3.55 0.70
C THR A 363 -23.41 3.55 1.99
N SER A 364 -24.36 2.62 2.18
CA SER A 364 -25.15 2.49 3.41
C SER A 364 -24.35 2.04 4.64
N GLU A 365 -23.12 1.55 4.45
CA GLU A 365 -22.26 0.99 5.51
C GLU A 365 -20.89 1.69 5.62
N VAL A 366 -20.68 2.79 4.90
CA VAL A 366 -19.36 3.43 4.78
C VAL A 366 -18.97 4.24 6.01
N GLU A 367 -19.94 4.80 6.74
CA GLU A 367 -19.70 5.61 7.92
C GLU A 367 -19.96 4.80 9.20
N TRP A 368 -18.97 4.71 10.07
CA TRP A 368 -19.03 3.98 11.33
C TRP A 368 -18.95 4.96 12.50
N LEU A 369 -19.97 4.98 13.33
CA LEU A 369 -20.08 5.86 14.49
C LEU A 369 -19.88 5.06 15.78
N THR A 370 -18.85 5.39 16.55
CA THR A 370 -18.63 4.83 17.90
C THR A 370 -18.70 5.91 18.97
N LYS A 371 -19.30 5.57 20.09
CA LYS A 371 -19.39 6.40 21.31
C LYS A 371 -18.72 5.72 22.51
N GLU A 372 -18.29 4.48 22.34
CA GLU A 372 -17.73 3.65 23.40
C GLU A 372 -16.25 3.95 23.57
N LYS A 373 -15.88 4.48 24.75
CA LYS A 373 -14.48 4.71 25.10
C LYS A 373 -13.72 3.40 25.22
N GLY A 374 -12.49 3.36 24.71
CA GLY A 374 -11.66 2.16 24.72
C GLY A 374 -12.10 1.07 23.71
N ALA A 375 -13.09 1.34 22.87
CA ALA A 375 -13.51 0.42 21.80
C ALA A 375 -12.72 0.60 20.50
N THR A 376 -11.66 1.41 20.53
CA THR A 376 -10.76 1.67 19.40
C THR A 376 -9.31 1.48 19.83
N ILE A 377 -8.48 0.99 18.91
CA ILE A 377 -7.04 0.83 19.11
C ILE A 377 -6.32 1.41 17.89
N LEU A 378 -5.41 2.34 18.14
CA LEU A 378 -4.54 2.91 17.13
C LEU A 378 -3.48 1.89 16.68
N ARG A 379 -3.37 1.64 15.38
CA ARG A 379 -2.46 0.65 14.79
C ARG A 379 -1.32 1.27 14.00
N ALA A 380 -1.61 2.28 13.19
CA ALA A 380 -0.62 2.93 12.36
C ALA A 380 -1.00 4.39 12.07
N LEU A 381 0.01 5.23 11.88
CA LEU A 381 -0.14 6.51 11.20
C LEU A 381 -0.05 6.27 9.69
N LEU A 382 -1.02 6.79 8.95
CA LEU A 382 -1.03 6.75 7.50
C LEU A 382 -0.69 8.12 6.94
N VAL A 383 0.17 8.16 5.92
CA VAL A 383 0.56 9.37 5.22
C VAL A 383 0.32 9.21 3.72
N ARG A 384 -0.27 10.23 3.09
CA ARG A 384 -0.38 10.34 1.64
C ARG A 384 0.17 11.66 1.16
N LEU A 385 0.89 11.61 0.05
CA LEU A 385 1.38 12.76 -0.70
C LEU A 385 0.86 12.69 -2.14
N GLU A 386 0.41 13.84 -2.64
CA GLU A 386 -0.08 14.07 -4.01
C GLU A 386 0.67 15.22 -4.69
#